data_AF-G7VIB6-F1
#
_entry.id   AF-G7VIB6-F1
#
_cell.length_a   1.000
_cell.length_b   1.000
_cell.length_c   1.000
_cell.angle_alpha   90.00
_cell.angle_beta   90.00
_cell.angle_gamma   90.00
#
_symmetry.space_group_name_H-M   'P 1'
#
loop_
_entity.id
_entity.type
_entity.pdbx_description
1 polymer ?
#
loop_
_entity_poly.entity_id
_entity_poly.type
_entity_poly.pdbx_seq_one_letter_code
_entity_poly.pdbx_strand_id
1 'polypeptide(L)'
;MRIFIRLWEIIIERFHLKEFLEHPVPRYSNLNPLYWIGDVAAMSFFILAITGFILAWLYTPGVSTTVKTPPDILSGHAAAESYVATQSYGSVYRIVYLTPLGFIVREIHLWAAYMMIFATLAHFFAKFILGSYKRRGGGALWLLGVLLGFLTINQAVLGYILPLHLDGILALQIGLNIFRYFDYLGIPVGQLILALLGSNFVTDQVIKIIYSLHILIVPAVILVLLGLKINGILYGGVSPPPVKDPAVREKALQEKEPFYPHRFALTVGQLFLQLSVLLLLVAVFPLPLLEPWLPGQPVPAGVRPPWPVMWYYTYVKMIDPFISVGLPFVLVLFALVVPLLDRGKGVSVEERWVWVLIALVYIAIIGYGTVLGYLIDLPKEITPITRIAVPPEYATPYISTPTAVGP
;
A
#
# COMPACT_ATOMS: atom_id res chain seq x y z
N MET A 1 34.98 6.61 -27.85
CA MET A 1 33.70 6.81 -28.56
C MET A 1 33.28 5.61 -29.40
N ARG A 2 34.06 5.14 -30.39
CA ARG A 2 33.69 3.98 -31.24
C ARG A 2 33.44 2.66 -30.49
N ILE A 3 34.21 2.39 -29.43
CA ILE A 3 34.02 1.20 -28.58
C ILE A 3 32.67 1.25 -27.85
N PHE A 4 32.29 2.41 -27.30
CA PHE A 4 31.02 2.61 -26.63
C PHE A 4 29.82 2.47 -27.58
N ILE A 5 29.94 3.01 -28.80
CA ILE A 5 28.89 2.87 -29.83
C ILE A 5 28.71 1.40 -30.22
N ARG A 6 29.81 0.68 -30.50
CA ARG A 6 29.73 -0.77 -30.78
C ARG A 6 29.15 -1.56 -29.61
N LEU A 7 29.55 -1.26 -28.38
CA LEU A 7 29.02 -1.92 -27.19
C LEU A 7 27.50 -1.68 -27.06
N TRP A 8 27.07 -0.44 -27.30
CA TRP A 8 25.66 -0.05 -27.27
C TRP A 8 24.84 -0.75 -28.37
N GLU A 9 25.35 -0.81 -29.59
CA GLU A 9 24.74 -1.54 -30.70
C GLU A 9 24.59 -3.03 -30.37
N ILE A 10 25.65 -3.65 -29.83
CA ILE A 10 25.62 -5.06 -29.40
C ILE A 10 24.55 -5.29 -28.33
N ILE A 11 24.41 -4.37 -27.36
CA ILE A 11 23.39 -4.47 -26.32
C ILE A 11 21.99 -4.35 -26.92
N ILE A 12 21.75 -3.33 -27.76
CA ILE A 12 20.44 -3.14 -28.39
C ILE A 12 20.04 -4.37 -29.21
N GLU A 13 20.99 -4.91 -29.99
CA GLU A 13 20.75 -6.04 -30.87
C GLU A 13 20.51 -7.32 -30.07
N ARG A 14 21.38 -7.65 -29.11
CA ARG A 14 21.29 -8.91 -28.33
C ARG A 14 20.11 -8.95 -27.38
N PHE A 15 19.68 -7.81 -26.85
CA PHE A 15 18.54 -7.72 -25.93
C PHE A 15 17.25 -7.25 -26.62
N HIS A 16 17.25 -7.10 -27.95
CA HIS A 16 16.09 -6.65 -28.74
C HIS A 16 15.47 -5.33 -28.22
N LEU A 17 16.29 -4.44 -27.65
CA LEU A 17 15.80 -3.20 -27.02
C LEU A 17 15.24 -2.20 -28.03
N LYS A 18 15.55 -2.36 -29.32
CA LYS A 18 15.07 -1.47 -30.37
C LYS A 18 13.55 -1.41 -30.40
N GLU A 19 12.87 -2.55 -30.30
CA GLU A 19 11.39 -2.62 -30.31
C GLU A 19 10.77 -1.88 -29.12
N PHE A 20 11.41 -1.95 -27.96
CA PHE A 20 10.99 -1.22 -26.77
C PHE A 20 11.24 0.29 -26.90
N LEU A 21 12.43 0.69 -27.38
CA LEU A 21 12.82 2.09 -27.53
C LEU A 21 12.01 2.80 -28.62
N GLU A 22 11.65 2.09 -29.69
CA GLU A 22 10.84 2.62 -30.79
C GLU A 22 9.33 2.43 -30.58
N HIS A 23 8.91 1.88 -29.43
CA HIS A 23 7.50 1.65 -29.13
C HIS A 23 6.70 2.96 -29.25
N PRO A 24 5.62 2.99 -30.04
CA PRO A 24 4.92 4.23 -30.35
C PRO A 24 3.97 4.63 -29.21
N VAL A 25 4.25 5.77 -28.58
CA VAL A 25 3.50 6.34 -27.46
C VAL A 25 2.68 7.55 -27.92
N PRO A 26 1.39 7.67 -27.56
CA PRO A 26 0.60 8.85 -27.92
C PRO A 26 1.14 10.14 -27.30
N ARG A 27 1.28 11.20 -28.11
CA ARG A 27 1.90 12.46 -27.70
C ARG A 27 1.17 13.15 -26.54
N TYR A 28 -0.16 13.04 -26.48
CA TYR A 28 -0.95 13.63 -25.39
C TYR A 28 -0.62 13.04 -24.01
N SER A 29 -0.18 11.78 -23.95
CA SER A 29 0.21 11.15 -22.68
C SER A 29 1.52 11.70 -22.13
N ASN A 30 2.31 12.39 -22.96
CA ASN A 30 3.55 13.06 -22.55
C ASN A 30 3.32 14.49 -22.06
N LEU A 31 2.15 15.07 -22.29
CA LEU A 31 1.85 16.44 -21.86
C LEU A 31 0.95 16.50 -20.63
N ASN A 32 0.16 15.44 -20.39
CA ASN A 32 -0.85 15.45 -19.34
C ASN A 32 -0.40 14.62 -18.12
N PRO A 33 -0.20 15.25 -16.94
CA PRO A 33 0.23 14.57 -15.71
C PRO A 33 -0.68 13.41 -15.26
N LEU A 34 -1.97 13.39 -15.63
CA LEU A 34 -2.90 12.31 -15.29
C LEU A 34 -2.45 10.93 -15.83
N TYR A 35 -1.58 10.92 -16.84
CA TYR A 35 -1.01 9.70 -17.40
C TYR A 35 0.25 9.24 -16.66
N TRP A 36 0.86 10.11 -15.86
CA TRP A 36 2.13 9.87 -15.19
C TRP A 36 1.95 9.39 -13.76
N ILE A 37 0.75 9.58 -13.17
CA ILE A 37 0.46 9.14 -11.80
C ILE A 37 0.66 7.63 -11.63
N GLY A 38 0.35 6.84 -12.68
CA GLY A 38 0.62 5.41 -12.68
C GLY A 38 2.12 5.08 -12.65
N ASP A 39 2.92 5.87 -13.36
CA ASP A 39 4.37 5.74 -13.39
C ASP A 39 4.98 6.14 -12.04
N VAL A 40 4.48 7.19 -11.38
CA VAL A 40 4.88 7.56 -10.01
C VAL A 40 4.67 6.40 -9.03
N ALA A 41 3.51 5.74 -9.08
CA ALA A 41 3.23 4.57 -8.25
C ALA A 41 4.17 3.39 -8.55
N ALA A 42 4.43 3.10 -9.84
CA ALA A 42 5.35 2.05 -10.25
C ALA A 42 6.80 2.35 -9.82
N MET A 43 7.26 3.59 -9.99
CA MET A 43 8.60 4.01 -9.56
C MET A 43 8.75 3.97 -8.04
N SER A 44 7.70 4.35 -7.29
CA SER A 44 7.71 4.18 -5.82
C SER A 44 7.87 2.71 -5.43
N PHE A 45 7.23 1.76 -6.13
CA PHE A 45 7.43 0.33 -5.87
C PHE A 45 8.89 -0.10 -6.03
N PHE A 46 9.58 0.37 -7.08
CA PHE A 46 11.00 0.04 -7.27
C PHE A 46 11.91 0.73 -6.23
N ILE A 47 11.63 1.98 -5.86
CA ILE A 47 12.33 2.67 -4.76
C ILE A 47 12.15 1.89 -3.45
N LEU A 48 10.92 1.44 -3.17
CA LEU A 48 10.60 0.60 -2.00
C LEU A 48 11.32 -0.74 -2.05
N ALA A 49 11.39 -1.40 -3.21
CA ALA A 49 12.11 -2.66 -3.34
C ALA A 49 13.61 -2.50 -3.04
N ILE A 50 14.24 -1.45 -3.55
CA ILE A 50 15.67 -1.16 -3.32
C ILE A 50 15.92 -0.82 -1.86
N THR A 51 15.19 0.14 -1.31
CA THR A 51 15.36 0.56 0.09
C THR A 51 14.96 -0.56 1.06
N GLY A 52 13.91 -1.31 0.75
CA GLY A 52 13.44 -2.45 1.53
C GLY A 52 14.45 -3.59 1.56
N PHE A 53 15.13 -3.88 0.44
CA PHE A 53 16.23 -4.84 0.40
C PHE A 53 17.38 -4.44 1.34
N ILE A 54 17.77 -3.16 1.34
CA ILE A 54 18.79 -2.63 2.23
C ILE A 54 18.36 -2.77 3.70
N LEU A 55 17.11 -2.40 4.02
CA LEU A 55 16.58 -2.50 5.38
C LEU A 55 16.46 -3.96 5.85
N ALA A 56 16.03 -4.87 4.99
CA ALA A 56 15.91 -6.30 5.29
C ALA A 56 17.26 -6.93 5.65
N TRP A 57 18.37 -6.43 5.11
CA TRP A 57 19.71 -6.88 5.47
C TRP A 57 20.10 -6.51 6.91
N LEU A 58 19.53 -5.44 7.45
CA LEU A 58 19.88 -4.87 8.76
C LEU A 58 18.83 -5.19 9.85
N TYR A 59 17.61 -5.52 9.44
CA TYR A 59 16.48 -5.77 10.31
C TYR A 59 16.50 -7.20 10.89
N THR A 60 16.05 -7.36 12.14
CA THR A 60 15.91 -8.68 12.77
C THR A 60 14.50 -8.87 13.32
N PRO A 61 13.68 -9.78 12.76
CA PRO A 61 12.35 -10.05 13.27
C PRO A 61 12.41 -10.82 14.61
N GLY A 62 11.68 -10.35 15.62
CA GLY A 62 11.50 -11.06 16.87
C GLY A 62 10.85 -10.23 17.98
N VAL A 63 10.11 -10.91 18.86
CA VAL A 63 9.39 -10.29 20.00
C VAL A 63 10.17 -10.34 21.31
N SER A 64 11.35 -10.98 21.33
CA SER A 64 12.18 -11.10 22.53
C SER A 64 12.61 -9.73 23.07
N THR A 65 12.42 -9.48 24.37
CA THR A 65 12.76 -8.21 25.03
C THR A 65 14.20 -8.22 25.53
N THR A 66 15.17 -8.15 24.62
CA THR A 66 16.60 -8.23 24.95
C THR A 66 17.33 -6.89 24.84
N VAL A 67 16.67 -5.84 24.36
CA VAL A 67 17.32 -4.57 24.02
C VAL A 67 16.77 -3.45 24.89
N LYS A 68 17.67 -2.65 25.47
CA LYS A 68 17.35 -1.33 26.01
C LYS A 68 17.68 -0.27 24.96
N THR A 69 16.71 0.53 24.57
CA THR A 69 16.89 1.61 23.59
C THR A 69 16.68 2.96 24.27
N PRO A 70 17.58 3.95 24.08
CA PRO A 70 17.28 5.32 24.44
C PRO A 70 16.01 5.83 23.73
N PRO A 71 15.35 6.87 24.26
CA PRO A 71 14.27 7.55 23.56
C PRO A 71 14.73 8.06 22.19
N ASP A 72 13.80 8.14 21.24
CA ASP A 72 14.06 8.83 19.99
C ASP A 72 14.30 10.32 20.26
N ILE A 73 15.44 10.83 19.78
CA ILE A 73 15.84 12.24 19.86
C ILE A 73 14.78 13.17 19.22
N LEU A 74 14.09 12.71 18.17
CA LEU A 74 13.03 13.45 17.47
C LEU A 74 11.66 13.37 18.16
N SER A 75 11.46 12.43 19.09
CA SER A 75 10.15 12.25 19.76
C SER A 75 9.89 13.26 20.88
N GLY A 76 10.88 14.07 21.26
CA GLY A 76 10.74 15.10 22.30
C GLY A 76 10.67 14.58 23.75
N HIS A 77 10.77 13.26 23.96
CA HIS A 77 10.83 12.66 25.30
C HIS A 77 12.17 13.00 25.99
N ALA A 78 12.12 13.34 27.28
CA ALA A 78 13.31 13.66 28.07
C ALA A 78 14.33 12.50 28.05
N ALA A 79 15.60 12.81 27.77
CA ALA A 79 16.68 11.87 27.47
C ALA A 79 17.13 10.93 28.61
N ALA A 80 16.34 10.78 29.67
CA ALA A 80 16.79 10.15 30.92
C ALA A 80 16.45 8.65 31.06
N GLU A 81 15.44 8.11 30.36
CA GLU A 81 15.01 6.72 30.58
C GLU A 81 15.14 5.85 29.31
N SER A 82 15.95 4.79 29.40
CA SER A 82 16.02 3.75 28.36
C SER A 82 14.78 2.85 28.43
N TYR A 83 14.10 2.65 27.29
CA TYR A 83 12.98 1.72 27.19
C TYR A 83 13.48 0.29 27.01
N VAL A 84 12.80 -0.68 27.63
CA VAL A 84 12.91 -2.08 27.21
C VAL A 84 12.13 -2.23 25.91
N ALA A 85 12.71 -2.88 24.92
CA ALA A 85 12.11 -3.01 23.60
C ALA A 85 12.29 -4.43 23.03
N THR A 86 11.42 -4.78 22.08
CA THR A 86 11.54 -6.01 21.31
C THR A 86 12.80 -6.01 20.45
N GLN A 87 13.29 -7.20 20.07
CA GLN A 87 14.41 -7.36 19.15
C GLN A 87 14.17 -6.62 17.83
N SER A 88 12.96 -6.70 17.27
CA SER A 88 12.58 -5.95 16.07
C SER A 88 12.74 -4.45 16.25
N TYR A 89 12.15 -3.89 17.30
CA TYR A 89 12.26 -2.46 17.59
C TYR A 89 13.72 -2.05 17.78
N GLY A 90 14.48 -2.83 18.54
CA GLY A 90 15.92 -2.62 18.75
C GLY A 90 16.73 -2.63 17.45
N SER A 91 16.40 -3.51 16.50
CA SER A 91 17.06 -3.53 15.19
C SER A 91 16.73 -2.29 14.36
N VAL A 92 15.48 -1.83 14.37
CA VAL A 92 15.07 -0.58 13.70
C VAL A 92 15.76 0.63 14.34
N TYR A 93 15.85 0.68 15.66
CA TYR A 93 16.60 1.72 16.37
C TYR A 93 18.07 1.78 15.89
N ARG A 94 18.73 0.62 15.77
CA ARG A 94 20.11 0.56 15.25
C ARG A 94 20.23 1.03 13.80
N ILE A 95 19.26 0.70 12.95
CA ILE A 95 19.20 1.22 11.57
C ILE A 95 19.13 2.74 11.59
N VAL A 96 18.23 3.29 12.41
CA VAL A 96 17.93 4.73 12.42
C VAL A 96 19.09 5.55 12.99
N TYR A 97 19.67 5.15 14.13
CA TYR A 97 20.65 6.00 14.83
C TYR A 97 22.10 5.54 14.75
N LEU A 98 22.36 4.24 14.56
CA LEU A 98 23.73 3.70 14.63
C LEU A 98 24.32 3.34 13.27
N THR A 99 23.48 3.22 12.25
CA THR A 99 23.92 2.87 10.89
C THR A 99 24.13 4.14 10.07
N PRO A 100 25.31 4.35 9.46
CA PRO A 100 25.52 5.47 8.55
C PRO A 100 24.45 5.53 7.46
N LEU A 101 23.81 6.69 7.30
CA LEU A 101 22.70 6.93 6.35
C LEU A 101 21.45 6.06 6.59
N GLY A 102 21.39 5.24 7.63
CA GLY A 102 20.27 4.33 7.87
C GLY A 102 18.96 5.06 8.16
N PHE A 103 19.02 6.20 8.86
CA PHE A 103 17.90 7.15 8.99
C PHE A 103 17.31 7.52 7.63
N ILE A 104 18.15 7.98 6.70
CA ILE A 104 17.71 8.46 5.38
C ILE A 104 17.08 7.31 4.58
N VAL A 105 17.69 6.13 4.60
CA VAL A 105 17.14 4.96 3.88
C VAL A 105 15.77 4.57 4.45
N ARG A 106 15.61 4.56 5.79
CA ARG A 106 14.34 4.26 6.46
C ARG A 106 13.27 5.31 6.14
N GLU A 107 13.62 6.59 6.18
CA GLU A 107 12.70 7.69 5.85
C GLU A 107 12.27 7.67 4.39
N ILE A 108 13.20 7.44 3.45
CA ILE A 108 12.87 7.30 2.02
C ILE A 108 11.92 6.11 1.83
N HIS A 109 12.16 4.99 2.51
CA HIS A 109 11.26 3.83 2.43
C HIS A 109 9.84 4.19 2.91
N LEU A 110 9.72 4.88 4.04
CA LEU A 110 8.42 5.29 4.59
C LEU A 110 7.70 6.32 3.70
N TRP A 111 8.39 7.38 3.27
CA TRP A 111 7.82 8.39 2.40
C TRP A 111 7.49 7.86 0.99
N ALA A 112 8.29 6.94 0.46
CA ALA A 112 7.99 6.26 -0.80
C ALA A 112 6.74 5.39 -0.67
N ALA A 113 6.49 4.76 0.49
CA ALA A 113 5.27 4.01 0.75
C ALA A 113 4.03 4.93 0.72
N TYR A 114 4.09 6.07 1.42
CA TYR A 114 3.00 7.06 1.38
C TYR A 114 2.77 7.64 -0.01
N MET A 115 3.85 7.93 -0.75
CA MET A 115 3.76 8.39 -2.12
C MET A 115 3.16 7.32 -3.04
N MET A 116 3.54 6.05 -2.88
CA MET A 116 2.96 4.93 -3.64
C MET A 116 1.46 4.80 -3.38
N ILE A 117 1.03 4.86 -2.12
CA ILE A 117 -0.38 4.78 -1.75
C ILE A 117 -1.16 5.94 -2.36
N PHE A 118 -0.67 7.17 -2.16
CA PHE A 118 -1.31 8.36 -2.71
C PHE A 118 -1.43 8.30 -4.24
N ALA A 119 -0.33 7.99 -4.93
CA ALA A 119 -0.32 7.86 -6.39
C ALA A 119 -1.23 6.73 -6.87
N THR A 120 -1.28 5.60 -6.17
CA THR A 120 -2.16 4.48 -6.51
C THR A 120 -3.64 4.87 -6.38
N LEU A 121 -4.03 5.54 -5.30
CA LEU A 121 -5.40 6.02 -5.10
C LEU A 121 -5.77 7.09 -6.14
N ALA A 122 -4.90 8.07 -6.36
CA ALA A 122 -5.11 9.11 -7.37
C ALA A 122 -5.23 8.50 -8.79
N HIS A 123 -4.38 7.52 -9.12
CA HIS A 123 -4.45 6.79 -10.38
C HIS A 123 -5.76 6.00 -10.49
N PHE A 124 -6.17 5.29 -9.44
CA PHE A 124 -7.43 4.56 -9.40
C PHE A 124 -8.62 5.47 -9.67
N PHE A 125 -8.76 6.58 -8.92
CA PHE A 125 -9.88 7.50 -9.10
C PHE A 125 -9.87 8.19 -10.46
N ALA A 126 -8.69 8.60 -10.96
CA ALA A 126 -8.57 9.14 -12.30
C ALA A 126 -9.05 8.13 -13.37
N LYS A 127 -8.61 6.87 -13.30
CA LYS A 127 -9.02 5.85 -14.28
C LYS A 127 -10.47 5.40 -14.12
N PHE A 128 -11.01 5.46 -12.91
CA PHE A 128 -12.42 5.22 -12.60
C PHE A 128 -13.32 6.28 -13.24
N ILE A 129 -13.03 7.56 -12.97
CA ILE A 129 -13.79 8.71 -13.48
C ILE A 129 -13.74 8.74 -15.01
N LEU A 130 -12.57 8.53 -15.60
CA LEU A 130 -12.38 8.58 -17.06
C LEU A 130 -12.85 7.30 -17.78
N GLY A 131 -13.32 6.28 -17.07
CA GLY A 131 -13.81 5.05 -17.70
C GLY A 131 -12.74 4.29 -18.48
N SER A 132 -11.48 4.35 -18.04
CA SER A 132 -10.35 3.80 -18.78
C SER A 132 -10.43 2.29 -19.00
N TYR A 133 -11.26 1.59 -18.21
CA TYR A 133 -11.56 0.16 -18.37
C TYR A 133 -12.39 -0.16 -19.62
N LYS A 134 -13.07 0.82 -20.24
CA LYS A 134 -13.88 0.62 -21.45
C LYS A 134 -13.07 0.42 -22.73
N ARG A 135 -11.79 0.77 -22.72
CA ARG A 135 -10.92 0.60 -23.89
C ARG A 135 -10.70 -0.89 -24.17
N ARG A 136 -10.21 -1.21 -25.38
CA ARG A 136 -9.79 -2.58 -25.72
C ARG A 136 -8.74 -3.09 -24.72
N GLY A 137 -9.01 -4.25 -24.11
CA GLY A 137 -8.17 -4.83 -23.04
C GLY A 137 -8.24 -4.08 -21.69
N GLY A 138 -9.03 -3.01 -21.59
CA GLY A 138 -9.12 -2.15 -20.41
C GLY A 138 -9.70 -2.86 -19.19
N GLY A 139 -10.66 -3.77 -19.36
CA GLY A 139 -11.26 -4.53 -18.26
C GLY A 139 -10.23 -5.39 -17.50
N ALA A 140 -9.32 -6.06 -18.23
CA ALA A 140 -8.25 -6.84 -17.60
C ALA A 140 -7.24 -5.94 -16.87
N LEU A 141 -6.86 -4.81 -17.48
CA LEU A 141 -5.94 -3.85 -16.86
C LEU A 141 -6.53 -3.14 -15.64
N TRP A 142 -7.85 -3.01 -15.62
CA TRP A 142 -8.61 -2.52 -14.48
C TRP A 142 -8.58 -3.53 -13.34
N LEU A 143 -8.91 -4.80 -13.61
CA LEU A 143 -8.80 -5.88 -12.63
C LEU A 143 -7.40 -5.93 -12.00
N LEU A 144 -6.35 -5.93 -12.83
CA LEU A 144 -4.97 -5.86 -12.35
C LEU A 144 -4.71 -4.61 -11.51
N GLY A 145 -5.27 -3.46 -11.88
CA GLY A 145 -5.15 -2.22 -11.13
C GLY A 145 -5.83 -2.26 -9.76
N VAL A 146 -7.04 -2.82 -9.67
CA VAL A 146 -7.76 -2.98 -8.40
C VAL A 146 -7.00 -3.94 -7.48
N LEU A 147 -6.53 -5.07 -8.02
CA LEU A 147 -5.72 -6.04 -7.25
C LEU A 147 -4.41 -5.43 -6.77
N LEU A 148 -3.68 -4.70 -7.62
CA LEU A 148 -2.48 -3.97 -7.22
C LEU A 148 -2.79 -2.93 -6.14
N GLY A 149 -3.88 -2.17 -6.26
CA GLY A 149 -4.29 -1.21 -5.25
C GLY A 149 -4.58 -1.86 -3.89
N PHE A 150 -5.29 -2.98 -3.90
CA PHE A 150 -5.55 -3.77 -2.70
C PHE A 150 -4.24 -4.28 -2.07
N LEU A 151 -3.33 -4.84 -2.86
CA LEU A 151 -2.05 -5.32 -2.38
C LEU A 151 -1.15 -4.18 -1.85
N THR A 152 -1.15 -3.01 -2.48
CA THR A 152 -0.38 -1.84 -2.01
C THR A 152 -0.77 -1.42 -0.60
N ILE A 153 -2.07 -1.35 -0.29
CA ILE A 153 -2.55 -0.98 1.05
C ILE A 153 -2.17 -2.06 2.07
N ASN A 154 -2.39 -3.34 1.75
CA ASN A 154 -2.04 -4.45 2.65
C ASN A 154 -0.53 -4.53 2.87
N GLN A 155 0.28 -4.32 1.83
CA GLN A 155 1.73 -4.32 1.91
C GLN A 155 2.26 -3.22 2.83
N ALA A 156 1.63 -2.05 2.81
CA ALA A 156 1.96 -0.97 3.74
C ALA A 156 1.64 -1.34 5.20
N VAL A 157 0.51 -2.00 5.46
CA VAL A 157 0.16 -2.49 6.79
C VAL A 157 1.17 -3.53 7.27
N LEU A 158 1.54 -4.51 6.43
CA LEU A 158 2.52 -5.53 6.78
C LEU A 158 3.86 -4.90 7.19
N GLY A 159 4.33 -3.89 6.45
CA GLY A 159 5.57 -3.18 6.78
C GLY A 159 5.47 -2.34 8.05
N TYR A 160 4.33 -1.70 8.27
CA TYR A 160 4.05 -0.88 9.45
C TYR A 160 4.05 -1.68 10.76
N ILE A 161 3.78 -2.99 10.69
CA ILE A 161 3.83 -3.89 11.85
C ILE A 161 5.28 -4.18 12.26
N LEU A 162 6.22 -4.28 11.32
CA LEU A 162 7.57 -4.83 11.56
C LEU A 162 8.41 -4.10 12.62
N PRO A 163 8.33 -2.78 12.83
CA PRO A 163 9.05 -2.14 13.92
C PRO A 163 8.58 -2.53 15.32
N LEU A 164 7.36 -3.09 15.46
CA LEU A 164 6.73 -3.41 16.74
C LEU A 164 6.66 -2.24 17.73
N HIS A 165 6.38 -1.03 17.22
CA HIS A 165 5.90 0.09 18.05
C HIS A 165 4.39 -0.08 18.34
N LEU A 166 3.86 0.70 19.28
CA LEU A 166 2.47 0.62 19.75
C LEU A 166 1.45 0.59 18.59
N ASP A 167 1.59 1.51 17.63
CA ASP A 167 0.64 1.64 16.52
C ASP A 167 0.68 0.44 15.55
N GLY A 168 1.85 -0.14 15.33
CA GLY A 168 2.04 -1.31 14.47
C GLY A 168 1.43 -2.55 15.12
N ILE A 169 1.56 -2.68 16.45
CA ILE A 169 0.91 -3.73 17.22
C ILE A 169 -0.61 -3.56 17.24
N LEU A 170 -1.10 -2.33 17.34
CA LEU A 170 -2.54 -2.06 17.19
C LEU A 170 -3.05 -2.54 15.82
N ALA A 171 -2.34 -2.21 14.75
CA ALA A 171 -2.69 -2.65 13.40
C ALA A 171 -2.69 -4.19 13.28
N LEU A 172 -1.67 -4.85 13.86
CA LEU A 172 -1.61 -6.32 13.91
C LEU A 172 -2.79 -6.92 14.68
N GLN A 173 -3.11 -6.40 15.86
CA GLN A 173 -4.24 -6.90 16.66
C GLN A 173 -5.58 -6.74 15.94
N ILE A 174 -5.79 -5.62 15.23
CA ILE A 174 -6.97 -5.43 14.38
C ILE A 174 -6.97 -6.46 13.24
N GLY A 175 -5.84 -6.62 12.54
CA GLY A 175 -5.68 -7.56 11.43
C GLY A 175 -5.86 -9.04 11.82
N LEU A 176 -5.46 -9.45 13.02
CA LEU A 176 -5.68 -10.82 13.51
C LEU A 176 -7.16 -11.08 13.81
N ASN A 177 -7.93 -10.05 14.17
CA ASN A 177 -9.33 -10.19 14.55
C ASN A 177 -10.31 -9.92 13.40
N ILE A 178 -9.94 -9.15 12.37
CA ILE A 178 -10.83 -8.81 11.24
C ILE A 178 -11.31 -10.06 10.49
N PHE A 179 -10.44 -11.05 10.30
CA PHE A 179 -10.77 -12.22 9.48
C PHE A 179 -11.76 -13.16 10.16
N ARG A 180 -11.88 -13.08 11.49
CA ARG A 180 -12.83 -13.87 12.27
C ARG A 180 -14.29 -13.46 12.00
N TYR A 181 -14.51 -12.23 11.51
CA TYR A 181 -15.85 -11.78 11.13
C TYR A 181 -16.43 -12.58 9.95
N PHE A 182 -15.58 -13.10 9.08
CA PHE A 182 -16.01 -13.95 7.96
C PHE A 182 -16.46 -15.34 8.42
N ASP A 183 -15.85 -15.87 9.48
CA ASP A 183 -16.22 -17.19 10.01
C ASP A 183 -17.66 -17.19 10.54
N TYR A 184 -18.11 -16.08 11.14
CA TYR A 184 -19.51 -15.90 11.55
C TYR A 184 -20.50 -15.85 10.37
N LEU A 185 -20.01 -15.55 9.17
CA LEU A 185 -20.78 -15.59 7.92
C LEU A 185 -20.68 -16.96 7.22
N GLY A 186 -20.05 -17.96 7.87
CA GLY A 186 -19.85 -19.30 7.32
C GLY A 186 -18.72 -19.39 6.29
N ILE A 187 -17.88 -18.37 6.16
CA ILE A 187 -16.72 -18.36 5.26
C ILE A 187 -15.46 -18.51 6.12
N PRO A 188 -14.73 -19.65 6.08
CA PRO A 188 -13.69 -20.00 7.05
C PRO A 188 -12.36 -19.25 6.85
N VAL A 189 -12.40 -17.93 6.64
CA VAL A 189 -11.22 -17.08 6.40
C VAL A 189 -10.42 -16.91 7.68
N GLY A 190 -11.07 -16.70 8.84
CA GLY A 190 -10.38 -16.54 10.12
C GLY A 190 -9.67 -17.83 10.53
N GLN A 191 -10.32 -18.98 10.32
CA GLN A 191 -9.70 -20.30 10.52
C GLN A 191 -8.49 -20.52 9.60
N LEU A 192 -8.59 -20.13 8.33
CA LEU A 192 -7.46 -20.20 7.40
C LEU A 192 -6.29 -19.33 7.85
N ILE A 193 -6.56 -18.08 8.25
CA ILE A 193 -5.52 -17.16 8.74
C ILE A 193 -4.88 -17.70 10.01
N LEU A 194 -5.66 -18.25 10.96
CA LEU A 194 -5.14 -18.91 12.14
C LEU A 194 -4.24 -20.11 11.77
N ALA A 195 -4.65 -20.93 10.81
CA ALA A 195 -3.86 -22.06 10.35
C ALA A 195 -2.53 -21.63 9.69
N LEU A 196 -2.54 -20.53 8.94
CA LEU A 196 -1.34 -19.98 8.31
C LEU A 196 -0.39 -19.32 9.31
N LEU A 197 -0.93 -18.55 10.25
CA LEU A 197 -0.15 -17.77 11.22
C LEU A 197 0.26 -18.59 12.45
N GLY A 198 -0.45 -19.67 12.75
CA GLY A 198 -0.27 -20.53 13.91
C GLY A 198 -0.78 -19.95 15.23
N SER A 199 -1.17 -18.67 15.27
CA SER A 199 -1.66 -18.00 16.48
C SER A 199 -2.52 -16.78 16.15
N ASN A 200 -3.49 -16.50 17.00
CA ASN A 200 -4.27 -15.24 17.01
C ASN A 200 -3.65 -14.17 17.93
N PHE A 201 -2.48 -14.45 18.50
CA PHE A 201 -1.75 -13.54 19.37
C PHE A 201 -0.45 -13.09 18.71
N VAL A 202 0.09 -11.96 19.18
CA VAL A 202 1.40 -11.49 18.78
C VAL A 202 2.45 -12.46 19.33
N THR A 203 3.04 -13.25 18.44
CA THR A 203 4.08 -14.25 18.77
C THR A 203 5.24 -14.11 17.81
N ASP A 204 6.39 -14.70 18.17
CA ASP A 204 7.59 -14.70 17.34
C ASP A 204 7.34 -15.31 15.95
N GLN A 205 6.57 -16.40 15.89
CA GLN A 205 6.15 -17.05 14.64
C GLN A 205 5.34 -16.10 13.75
N VAL A 206 4.33 -15.41 14.31
CA VAL A 206 3.48 -14.47 13.57
C VAL A 206 4.32 -13.34 12.97
N ILE A 207 5.24 -12.76 13.75
CA ILE A 207 6.11 -11.68 13.26
C ILE A 207 7.03 -12.16 12.15
N LYS A 208 7.60 -13.37 12.24
CA LYS A 208 8.43 -13.96 11.18
C LYS A 208 7.64 -14.21 9.89
N ILE A 209 6.39 -14.66 9.98
CA ILE A 209 5.53 -14.85 8.80
C ILE A 209 5.19 -13.50 8.17
N ILE A 210 4.81 -12.50 8.97
CA ILE A 210 4.54 -11.14 8.46
C ILE A 210 5.79 -10.56 7.79
N TYR A 211 6.96 -10.77 8.37
CA TYR A 211 8.23 -10.39 7.77
C TYR A 211 8.40 -11.05 6.39
N SER A 212 8.27 -12.38 6.28
CA SER A 212 8.35 -13.08 5.00
C SER A 212 7.31 -12.62 3.98
N LEU A 213 6.08 -12.36 4.41
CA LEU A 213 5.03 -11.82 3.55
C LEU A 213 5.40 -10.43 3.03
N HIS A 214 5.91 -9.56 3.90
CA HIS A 214 6.27 -8.19 3.56
C HIS A 214 7.49 -8.10 2.65
N ILE A 215 8.56 -8.85 2.91
CA ILE A 215 9.81 -8.66 2.15
C ILE A 215 9.86 -9.46 0.84
N LEU A 216 9.09 -10.56 0.75
CA LEU A 216 9.22 -11.52 -0.34
C LEU A 216 7.91 -11.76 -1.06
N ILE A 217 6.93 -12.34 -0.37
CA ILE A 217 5.75 -12.93 -1.04
C ILE A 217 4.88 -11.85 -1.69
N VAL A 218 4.46 -10.84 -0.92
CA VAL A 218 3.57 -9.80 -1.43
C VAL A 218 4.26 -8.91 -2.47
N PRO A 219 5.52 -8.44 -2.27
CA PRO A 219 6.26 -7.74 -3.33
C PRO A 219 6.43 -8.54 -4.61
N ALA A 220 6.71 -9.85 -4.53
CA ALA A 220 6.85 -10.70 -5.71
C ALA A 220 5.54 -10.79 -6.49
N VAL A 221 4.41 -10.94 -5.80
CA VAL A 221 3.08 -10.91 -6.44
C VAL A 221 2.80 -9.55 -7.08
N ILE A 222 3.09 -8.45 -6.39
CA ILE A 222 2.96 -7.09 -6.94
C ILE A 222 3.82 -6.94 -8.20
N LEU A 223 5.07 -7.41 -8.19
CA LEU A 223 5.98 -7.33 -9.35
C LEU A 223 5.42 -8.08 -10.56
N VAL A 224 4.91 -9.30 -10.36
CA VAL A 224 4.29 -10.09 -11.44
C VAL A 224 3.05 -9.38 -12.00
N LEU A 225 2.14 -8.92 -11.14
CA LEU A 225 0.93 -8.22 -11.56
C LEU A 225 1.24 -6.88 -12.24
N LEU A 226 2.26 -6.16 -11.78
CA LEU A 226 2.74 -4.93 -12.38
C LEU A 226 3.33 -5.20 -13.77
N GLY A 227 4.14 -6.27 -13.92
CA GLY A 227 4.65 -6.71 -15.21
C GLY A 227 3.53 -7.03 -16.20
N LEU A 228 2.53 -7.80 -15.77
CA LEU A 228 1.33 -8.10 -16.57
C LEU A 228 0.57 -6.82 -16.96
N LYS A 229 0.45 -5.86 -16.04
CA LYS A 229 -0.23 -4.59 -16.29
C LYS A 229 0.53 -3.74 -17.31
N ILE A 230 1.84 -3.60 -17.17
CA ILE A 230 2.68 -2.84 -18.11
C ILE A 230 2.63 -3.50 -19.49
N ASN A 231 2.78 -4.83 -19.55
CA ASN A 231 2.68 -5.58 -20.79
C ASN A 231 1.33 -5.39 -21.50
N GLY A 232 0.22 -5.44 -20.76
CA GLY A 232 -1.09 -5.17 -21.32
C GLY A 232 -1.29 -3.70 -21.77
N ILE A 233 -0.57 -2.74 -21.20
CA ILE A 233 -0.53 -1.35 -21.70
C ILE A 233 0.25 -1.27 -23.02
N LEU A 234 1.41 -1.94 -23.11
CA LEU A 234 2.21 -1.97 -24.34
C LEU A 234 1.43 -2.59 -25.51
N TYR A 235 0.65 -3.65 -25.26
CA TYR A 235 -0.20 -4.25 -26.30
C TYR A 235 -1.50 -3.48 -26.56
N GLY A 236 -2.19 -3.03 -25.51
CA GLY A 236 -3.51 -2.42 -25.60
C GLY A 236 -3.51 -0.90 -25.82
N GLY A 237 -2.35 -0.26 -25.78
CA GLY A 237 -2.18 1.19 -25.84
C GLY A 237 -2.57 1.92 -24.55
N VAL A 238 -2.29 3.21 -24.52
CA VAL A 238 -2.65 4.13 -23.42
C VAL A 238 -4.15 4.47 -23.48
N SER A 239 -4.76 4.79 -22.33
CA SER A 239 -6.17 5.22 -22.31
C SER A 239 -6.39 6.47 -23.19
N PRO A 240 -7.48 6.56 -23.96
CA PRO A 240 -7.79 7.74 -24.76
C PRO A 240 -7.96 9.01 -23.90
N PRO A 241 -7.74 10.22 -24.47
CA PRO A 241 -8.01 11.46 -23.78
C PRO A 241 -9.52 11.62 -23.51
N PRO A 242 -9.91 12.25 -22.39
CA PRO A 242 -11.31 12.36 -21.96
C PRO A 242 -12.06 13.48 -22.70
N VAL A 243 -12.02 13.44 -24.03
CA VAL A 243 -12.65 14.43 -24.92
C VAL A 243 -13.95 13.86 -25.48
N LYS A 244 -14.99 14.70 -25.54
CA LYS A 244 -16.33 14.34 -26.03
C LYS A 244 -16.35 14.05 -27.53
N ASP A 245 -15.64 14.89 -28.30
CA ASP A 245 -15.55 14.76 -29.76
C ASP A 245 -14.75 13.49 -30.16
N PRO A 246 -15.40 12.50 -30.82
CA PRO A 246 -14.74 11.29 -31.29
C PRO A 246 -13.60 11.54 -32.27
N ALA A 247 -13.70 12.55 -33.14
CA ALA A 247 -12.71 12.84 -34.18
C ALA A 247 -11.42 13.39 -33.55
N VAL A 248 -11.54 14.29 -32.58
CA VAL A 248 -10.39 14.81 -31.82
C VAL A 248 -9.70 13.68 -31.05
N ARG A 249 -10.48 12.78 -30.46
CA ARG A 249 -9.97 11.63 -29.71
C ARG A 249 -9.22 10.63 -30.61
N GLU A 250 -9.78 10.32 -31.77
CA GLU A 250 -9.16 9.41 -32.73
C GLU A 250 -7.86 10.00 -33.28
N LYS A 251 -7.86 11.29 -33.66
CA LYS A 251 -6.65 11.99 -34.08
C LYS A 251 -5.56 11.93 -33.02
N ALA A 252 -5.90 12.20 -31.75
CA ALA A 252 -4.94 12.14 -30.64
C ALA A 252 -4.33 10.72 -30.43
N LEU A 253 -5.09 9.65 -30.73
CA LEU A 253 -4.59 8.27 -30.65
C LEU A 253 -3.65 7.91 -31.80
N GLN A 254 -3.79 8.58 -32.95
CA GLN A 254 -2.94 8.39 -34.13
C GLN A 254 -1.62 9.19 -34.04
N GLU A 255 -1.63 10.33 -33.35
CA GLU A 255 -0.45 11.15 -33.08
C GLU A 255 0.48 10.48 -32.06
N LYS A 256 1.32 9.58 -32.56
CA LYS A 256 2.30 8.83 -31.76
C LYS A 256 3.73 9.26 -32.08
N GLU A 257 4.58 9.15 -31.08
CA GLU A 257 6.03 9.35 -31.18
C GLU A 257 6.75 8.16 -30.52
N PRO A 258 7.99 7.84 -30.94
CA PRO A 258 8.74 6.75 -30.32
C PRO A 258 9.04 7.06 -28.84
N PHE A 259 9.08 6.01 -28.01
CA PHE A 259 9.39 6.13 -26.59
C PHE A 259 10.74 6.82 -26.34
N TYR A 260 11.77 6.46 -27.08
CA TYR A 260 13.07 7.13 -27.07
C TYR A 260 13.18 8.14 -28.23
N PRO A 261 13.72 9.35 -28.01
CA PRO A 261 14.35 9.83 -26.77
C PRO A 261 13.40 10.57 -25.80
N HIS A 262 12.27 11.08 -26.30
CA HIS A 262 11.49 12.09 -25.58
C HIS A 262 10.82 11.53 -24.31
N ARG A 263 10.00 10.47 -24.44
CA ARG A 263 9.31 9.87 -23.29
C ARG A 263 10.31 9.27 -22.30
N PHE A 264 11.38 8.66 -22.78
CA PHE A 264 12.46 8.19 -21.91
C PHE A 264 13.03 9.31 -21.04
N ALA A 265 13.38 10.46 -21.64
CA ALA A 265 13.89 11.61 -20.90
C ALA A 265 12.88 12.17 -19.87
N LEU A 266 11.59 12.23 -20.21
CA LEU A 266 10.54 12.63 -19.26
C LEU A 266 10.42 11.66 -18.07
N THR A 267 10.52 10.36 -18.34
CA THR A 267 10.44 9.31 -17.31
C THR A 267 11.63 9.40 -16.36
N VAL A 268 12.84 9.60 -16.90
CA VAL A 268 14.07 9.82 -16.12
C VAL A 268 13.98 11.11 -15.31
N GLY A 269 13.52 12.21 -15.92
CA GLY A 269 13.31 13.49 -15.23
C GLY A 269 12.29 13.38 -14.10
N GLN A 270 11.20 12.65 -14.32
CA GLN A 270 10.20 12.35 -13.29
C GLN A 270 10.79 11.54 -12.12
N LEU A 271 11.63 10.53 -12.40
CA LEU A 271 12.30 9.76 -11.34
C LEU A 271 13.20 10.66 -10.49
N PHE A 272 14.02 11.53 -11.12
CA PHE A 272 14.85 12.47 -10.37
C PHE A 272 14.02 13.46 -9.55
N LEU A 273 12.95 14.00 -10.13
CA LEU A 273 12.03 14.88 -9.41
C LEU A 273 11.42 14.15 -8.20
N GLN A 274 11.00 12.90 -8.38
CA GLN A 274 10.43 12.08 -7.34
C GLN A 274 11.41 11.82 -6.20
N LEU A 275 12.67 11.46 -6.51
CA LEU A 275 13.73 11.31 -5.51
C LEU A 275 14.02 12.63 -4.78
N SER A 276 14.08 13.75 -5.50
CA SER A 276 14.25 15.07 -4.90
C SER A 276 13.13 15.44 -3.94
N VAL A 277 11.87 15.14 -4.30
CA VAL A 277 10.71 15.36 -3.41
C VAL A 277 10.81 14.46 -2.18
N LEU A 278 11.17 13.18 -2.33
CA LEU A 278 11.35 12.27 -1.19
C LEU A 278 12.44 12.78 -0.24
N LEU A 279 13.59 13.20 -0.77
CA LEU A 279 14.67 13.78 0.03
C LEU A 279 14.25 15.08 0.72
N LEU A 280 13.47 15.93 0.06
CA LEU A 280 12.91 17.14 0.66
C LEU A 280 11.97 16.78 1.82
N LEU A 281 11.10 15.78 1.65
CA LEU A 281 10.20 15.31 2.71
C LEU A 281 10.98 14.75 3.90
N VAL A 282 12.03 13.96 3.65
CA VAL A 282 12.93 13.48 4.71
C VAL A 282 13.57 14.64 5.48
N ALA A 283 14.01 15.69 4.77
CA ALA A 283 14.70 16.82 5.38
C ALA A 283 13.77 17.77 6.16
N VAL A 284 12.55 18.00 5.66
CA VAL A 284 11.60 18.98 6.23
C VAL A 284 10.64 18.34 7.22
N PHE A 285 10.26 17.08 7.00
CA PHE A 285 9.29 16.33 7.79
C PHE A 285 9.84 14.95 8.21
N PRO A 286 10.93 14.91 9.00
CA PRO A 286 11.45 13.64 9.51
C PRO A 286 10.42 12.98 10.45
N LEU A 287 10.15 11.69 10.25
CA LEU A 287 9.18 10.97 11.06
C LEU A 287 9.87 10.19 12.20
N PRO A 288 9.60 10.53 13.48
CA PRO A 288 10.21 9.83 14.60
C PRO A 288 9.84 8.34 14.64
N LEU A 289 10.67 7.55 15.31
CA LEU A 289 10.27 6.25 15.82
C LEU A 289 9.21 6.44 16.91
N LEU A 290 8.10 5.73 16.71
CA LEU A 290 6.99 5.67 17.65
C LEU A 290 7.36 4.83 18.86
N GLU A 291 6.62 4.98 19.96
CA GLU A 291 6.92 4.29 21.22
C GLU A 291 6.99 2.75 21.07
N PRO A 292 7.99 2.09 21.68
CA PRO A 292 8.13 0.64 21.59
C PRO A 292 6.96 -0.06 22.30
N TRP A 293 6.47 -1.15 21.70
CA TRP A 293 5.55 -2.03 22.42
C TRP A 293 6.32 -3.01 23.31
N LEU A 294 5.79 -3.21 24.52
CA LEU A 294 6.26 -4.21 25.47
C LEU A 294 5.35 -5.45 25.43
N PRO A 295 5.89 -6.64 25.10
CA PRO A 295 5.16 -7.89 25.18
C PRO A 295 4.46 -8.09 26.53
N GLY A 296 3.19 -8.46 26.49
CA GLY A 296 2.35 -8.63 27.68
C GLY A 296 1.67 -7.36 28.18
N GLN A 297 2.01 -6.18 27.65
CA GLN A 297 1.30 -4.93 27.94
C GLN A 297 0.23 -4.66 26.88
N PRO A 298 -0.98 -4.19 27.27
CA PRO A 298 -1.99 -3.76 26.33
C PRO A 298 -1.54 -2.49 25.60
N VAL A 299 -2.05 -2.27 24.38
CA VAL A 299 -1.84 -1.00 23.69
C VAL A 299 -2.60 0.10 24.44
N PRO A 300 -1.95 1.21 24.84
CA PRO A 300 -2.62 2.32 25.52
C PRO A 300 -3.75 2.93 24.70
N ALA A 301 -4.74 3.50 25.39
CA ALA A 301 -5.77 4.31 24.73
C ALA A 301 -5.14 5.56 24.09
N GLY A 302 -5.63 5.94 22.91
CA GLY A 302 -5.14 7.14 22.19
C GLY A 302 -4.15 6.85 21.07
N VAL A 303 -3.61 5.63 20.98
CA VAL A 303 -2.80 5.18 19.85
C VAL A 303 -3.65 5.16 18.58
N ARG A 304 -3.13 5.74 17.49
CA ARG A 304 -3.84 5.91 16.21
C ARG A 304 -2.91 5.56 15.05
N PRO A 305 -3.41 4.86 14.02
CA PRO A 305 -2.59 4.53 12.87
C PRO A 305 -2.37 5.75 11.94
N PRO A 306 -1.50 5.63 10.93
CA PRO A 306 -1.24 6.70 9.98
C PRO A 306 -2.40 6.89 9.01
N TRP A 307 -2.37 8.02 8.30
CA TRP A 307 -3.44 8.47 7.42
C TRP A 307 -3.96 7.44 6.40
N PRO A 308 -3.15 6.51 5.81
CA PRO A 308 -3.66 5.58 4.80
C PRO A 308 -4.74 4.63 5.30
N VAL A 309 -4.71 4.30 6.60
CA VAL A 309 -5.63 3.33 7.22
C VAL A 309 -6.46 3.97 8.34
N MET A 310 -6.26 5.26 8.60
CA MET A 310 -6.99 5.98 9.64
C MET A 310 -8.50 5.92 9.42
N TRP A 311 -8.98 6.10 8.18
CA TRP A 311 -10.39 6.00 7.87
C TRP A 311 -11.02 4.67 8.29
N TYR A 312 -10.30 3.57 8.04
CA TYR A 312 -10.77 2.24 8.39
C TYR A 312 -10.81 2.07 9.91
N TYR A 313 -9.75 2.49 10.60
CA TYR A 313 -9.70 2.48 12.06
C TYR A 313 -10.84 3.28 12.71
N THR A 314 -11.12 4.48 12.20
CA THR A 314 -12.24 5.32 12.65
C THR A 314 -13.56 4.56 12.59
N TYR A 315 -13.88 3.93 11.45
CA TYR A 315 -15.14 3.20 11.31
C TYR A 315 -15.18 1.96 12.20
N VAL A 316 -14.09 1.20 12.33
CA VAL A 316 -14.02 0.04 13.25
C VAL A 316 -14.29 0.45 14.70
N LYS A 317 -13.93 1.68 15.09
CA LYS A 317 -14.16 2.20 16.44
C LYS A 317 -15.55 2.84 16.65
N MET A 318 -16.21 3.28 15.58
CA MET A 318 -17.42 4.11 15.68
C MET A 318 -18.72 3.41 15.29
N ILE A 319 -18.68 2.49 14.34
CA ILE A 319 -19.87 1.84 13.80
C ILE A 319 -19.86 0.34 14.10
N ASP A 320 -20.93 -0.35 13.71
CA ASP A 320 -21.04 -1.79 13.89
C ASP A 320 -19.84 -2.55 13.28
N PRO A 321 -19.28 -3.56 13.98
CA PRO A 321 -18.14 -4.31 13.47
C PRO A 321 -18.38 -5.04 12.15
N PHE A 322 -19.57 -5.61 11.89
CA PHE A 322 -19.83 -6.27 10.61
C PHE A 322 -19.88 -5.26 9.46
N ILE A 323 -20.46 -4.08 9.71
CA ILE A 323 -20.52 -3.01 8.70
C ILE A 323 -19.12 -2.45 8.44
N SER A 324 -18.37 -2.10 9.49
CA SER A 324 -17.03 -1.49 9.36
C SER A 324 -16.04 -2.45 8.70
N VAL A 325 -16.03 -3.73 9.09
CA VAL A 325 -15.19 -4.76 8.49
C VAL A 325 -15.58 -5.03 7.05
N GLY A 326 -16.87 -5.08 6.72
CA GLY A 326 -17.35 -5.33 5.36
C GLY A 326 -17.08 -4.18 4.39
N LEU A 327 -17.04 -2.94 4.87
CA LEU A 327 -16.97 -1.73 4.03
C LEU A 327 -15.78 -1.74 3.04
N PRO A 328 -14.51 -1.96 3.44
CA PRO A 328 -13.41 -2.06 2.48
C PRO A 328 -13.63 -3.13 1.40
N PHE A 329 -14.16 -4.30 1.78
CA PHE A 329 -14.41 -5.39 0.83
C PHE A 329 -15.53 -5.05 -0.14
N VAL A 330 -16.61 -4.42 0.32
CA VAL A 330 -17.68 -3.93 -0.55
C VAL A 330 -17.13 -2.91 -1.55
N LEU A 331 -16.30 -1.97 -1.10
CA LEU A 331 -15.70 -0.95 -1.98
C LEU A 331 -14.82 -1.59 -3.07
N VAL A 332 -14.01 -2.60 -2.71
CA VAL A 332 -13.16 -3.35 -3.64
C VAL A 332 -13.98 -4.23 -4.57
N LEU A 333 -14.94 -5.00 -4.06
CA LEU A 333 -15.81 -5.86 -4.85
C LEU A 333 -16.63 -5.05 -5.86
N PHE A 334 -17.18 -3.91 -5.44
CA PHE A 334 -17.82 -2.97 -6.35
C PHE A 334 -16.84 -2.50 -7.43
N ALA A 335 -15.63 -2.09 -7.05
CA ALA A 335 -14.61 -1.70 -8.02
C ALA A 335 -14.31 -2.81 -9.03
N LEU A 336 -14.26 -4.08 -8.61
CA LEU A 336 -14.02 -5.22 -9.50
C LEU A 336 -15.13 -5.42 -10.54
N VAL A 337 -16.40 -5.20 -10.16
CA VAL A 337 -17.55 -5.40 -11.06
C VAL A 337 -17.90 -4.18 -11.93
N VAL A 338 -17.30 -3.02 -11.67
CA VAL A 338 -17.57 -1.77 -12.40
C VAL A 338 -17.52 -1.90 -13.92
N PRO A 339 -16.54 -2.60 -14.55
CA PRO A 339 -16.53 -2.77 -16.00
C PRO A 339 -17.76 -3.51 -16.55
N LEU A 340 -18.43 -4.31 -15.72
CA LEU A 340 -19.67 -5.03 -16.07
C LEU A 340 -20.92 -4.16 -15.88
N LEU A 341 -20.87 -3.23 -14.93
CA LEU A 341 -21.97 -2.31 -14.61
C LEU A 341 -22.02 -1.11 -15.57
N ASP A 342 -20.87 -0.57 -15.97
CA ASP A 342 -20.79 0.62 -16.81
C ASP A 342 -21.01 0.33 -18.30
N ARG A 343 -22.28 0.22 -18.69
CA ARG A 343 -22.71 0.00 -20.08
C ARG A 343 -22.81 1.27 -20.94
N GLY A 344 -22.59 2.45 -20.34
CA GLY A 344 -22.70 3.72 -21.06
C GLY A 344 -21.64 3.88 -22.17
N LYS A 345 -21.91 4.67 -23.21
CA LYS A 345 -20.89 4.97 -24.24
C LYS A 345 -20.01 6.18 -23.90
N GLY A 346 -20.43 7.00 -22.95
CA GLY A 346 -19.72 8.22 -22.55
C GLY A 346 -18.34 7.96 -21.93
N VAL A 347 -17.39 8.80 -22.34
CA VAL A 347 -15.99 8.75 -21.85
C VAL A 347 -15.50 10.08 -21.28
N SER A 348 -16.18 11.20 -21.58
CA SER A 348 -15.83 12.49 -20.99
C SER A 348 -16.34 12.58 -19.55
N VAL A 349 -15.77 13.50 -18.77
CA VAL A 349 -16.17 13.70 -17.37
C VAL A 349 -17.64 14.13 -17.26
N GLU A 350 -18.09 15.03 -18.16
CA GLU A 350 -19.46 15.53 -18.22
C GLU A 350 -20.48 14.41 -18.50
N GLU A 351 -20.16 13.50 -19.43
CA GLU A 351 -21.02 12.37 -19.78
C GLU A 351 -21.05 11.29 -18.70
N ARG A 352 -20.11 11.33 -17.76
CA ARG A 352 -19.90 10.32 -16.72
C ARG A 352 -20.19 10.87 -15.32
N TRP A 353 -21.04 11.88 -15.19
CA TRP A 353 -21.34 12.55 -13.92
C TRP A 353 -21.77 11.59 -12.80
N VAL A 354 -22.53 10.52 -13.09
CA VAL A 354 -22.90 9.49 -12.09
C VAL A 354 -21.67 8.78 -11.55
N TRP A 355 -20.72 8.41 -12.42
CA TRP A 355 -19.45 7.77 -12.01
C TRP A 355 -18.57 8.75 -11.25
N VAL A 356 -18.58 10.04 -11.61
CA VAL A 356 -17.92 11.09 -10.84
C VAL A 356 -18.52 11.17 -9.44
N LEU A 357 -19.85 11.19 -9.31
CA LEU A 357 -20.52 11.22 -8.02
C LEU A 357 -20.16 10.00 -7.15
N ILE A 358 -20.13 8.79 -7.72
CA ILE A 358 -19.71 7.58 -7.00
C ILE A 358 -18.24 7.70 -6.54
N ALA A 359 -17.36 8.23 -7.39
CA ALA A 359 -15.96 8.47 -7.02
C ALA A 359 -15.84 9.46 -5.87
N LEU A 360 -16.63 10.54 -5.91
CA LEU A 360 -16.68 11.54 -4.84
C LEU A 360 -17.21 10.93 -3.53
N VAL A 361 -18.19 10.02 -3.59
CA VAL A 361 -18.66 9.27 -2.41
C VAL A 361 -17.53 8.39 -1.85
N TYR A 362 -16.77 7.67 -2.68
CA TYR A 362 -15.61 6.90 -2.24
C TYR A 362 -14.57 7.78 -1.55
N ILE A 363 -14.22 8.91 -2.18
CA ILE A 363 -13.27 9.88 -1.64
C ILE A 363 -13.81 10.47 -0.34
N ALA A 364 -15.12 10.75 -0.25
CA ALA A 364 -15.75 11.26 0.95
C ALA A 364 -15.73 10.23 2.09
N ILE A 365 -16.01 8.95 1.82
CA ILE A 365 -15.94 7.88 2.83
C ILE A 365 -14.52 7.78 3.41
N ILE A 366 -13.50 7.77 2.55
CA ILE A 366 -12.10 7.69 2.99
C ILE A 366 -11.69 8.98 3.68
N GLY A 367 -11.92 10.14 3.05
CA GLY A 367 -11.51 11.46 3.55
C GLY A 367 -12.18 11.83 4.86
N TYR A 368 -13.50 11.65 4.97
CA TYR A 368 -14.26 11.89 6.18
C TYR A 368 -13.78 10.99 7.32
N GLY A 369 -13.63 9.69 7.08
CA GLY A 369 -13.13 8.76 8.10
C GLY A 369 -11.73 9.12 8.58
N THR A 370 -10.82 9.50 7.67
CA THR A 370 -9.46 9.91 8.02
C THR A 370 -9.46 11.20 8.85
N VAL A 371 -10.18 12.23 8.41
CA VAL A 371 -10.24 13.53 9.11
C VAL A 371 -10.90 13.37 10.47
N LEU A 372 -12.05 12.70 10.52
CA LEU A 372 -12.78 12.47 11.76
C LEU A 372 -11.91 11.74 12.78
N GLY A 373 -11.18 10.71 12.35
CA GLY A 373 -10.27 9.96 13.22
C GLY A 373 -9.20 10.82 13.90
N TYR A 374 -8.73 11.88 13.25
CA TYR A 374 -7.78 12.82 13.85
C TYR A 374 -8.46 13.87 14.73
N LEU A 375 -9.71 14.24 14.44
CA LEU A 375 -10.41 15.32 15.14
C LEU A 375 -11.11 14.90 16.44
N ILE A 376 -11.57 13.65 16.56
CA ILE A 376 -12.35 13.20 17.72
C ILE A 376 -11.60 12.20 18.59
N ASP A 377 -12.02 12.12 19.85
CA ASP A 377 -11.65 11.03 20.73
C ASP A 377 -12.47 9.79 20.40
N LEU A 378 -11.82 8.84 19.73
CA LEU A 378 -12.45 7.58 19.37
C LEU A 378 -12.72 6.73 20.63
N PRO A 379 -13.83 5.98 20.64
CA PRO A 379 -14.12 5.04 21.73
C PRO A 379 -12.93 4.11 22.02
N LYS A 380 -12.65 3.91 23.31
CA LYS A 380 -11.50 3.09 23.75
C LYS A 380 -11.68 1.63 23.35
N GLU A 381 -12.89 1.10 23.43
CA GLU A 381 -13.23 -0.25 23.01
C GLU A 381 -13.67 -0.28 21.54
N ILE A 382 -13.28 -1.34 20.82
CA ILE A 382 -13.97 -1.68 19.56
C ILE A 382 -15.42 -1.98 19.96
N THR A 383 -16.39 -1.48 19.21
CA THR A 383 -17.82 -1.74 19.41
C THR A 383 -18.03 -3.22 19.77
N PRO A 384 -18.39 -3.56 21.02
CA PRO A 384 -18.42 -4.95 21.46
C PRO A 384 -19.49 -5.74 20.69
N ILE A 385 -19.20 -7.01 20.40
CA ILE A 385 -20.12 -8.00 19.81
C ILE A 385 -21.39 -8.23 20.67
N THR A 386 -21.49 -7.62 21.85
CA THR A 386 -22.47 -7.93 22.90
C THR A 386 -23.95 -7.71 22.56
N ARG A 387 -24.31 -7.39 21.31
CA ARG A 387 -25.70 -7.41 20.83
C ARG A 387 -26.06 -8.60 19.94
N ILE A 388 -25.13 -9.51 19.65
CA ILE A 388 -25.43 -10.79 19.00
C ILE A 388 -25.01 -11.89 19.96
N ALA A 389 -26.00 -12.49 20.63
CA ALA A 389 -25.78 -13.68 21.44
C ALA A 389 -25.23 -14.80 20.53
N VAL A 390 -23.92 -15.04 20.62
CA VAL A 390 -23.29 -16.20 19.99
C VAL A 390 -23.71 -17.43 20.82
N PRO A 391 -24.30 -18.47 20.21
CA PRO A 391 -24.58 -19.72 20.91
C PRO A 391 -23.30 -20.24 21.56
N PRO A 392 -23.34 -20.76 22.80
CA PRO A 392 -22.17 -21.23 23.55
C PRO A 392 -21.29 -22.22 22.78
N GLU A 393 -21.88 -22.90 21.80
CA GLU A 393 -21.29 -23.90 20.91
C GLU A 393 -20.14 -23.35 20.04
N TYR A 394 -20.15 -22.05 19.73
CA TYR A 394 -19.12 -21.36 18.95
C TYR A 394 -18.20 -20.48 19.79
N ALA A 395 -18.45 -20.39 21.11
CA ALA A 395 -17.61 -19.65 22.04
C ALA A 395 -16.52 -20.58 22.59
N THR A 396 -15.42 -20.74 21.85
CA THR A 396 -14.21 -21.28 22.48
C THR A 396 -13.74 -20.31 23.58
N PRO A 397 -13.53 -20.77 24.83
CA PRO A 397 -13.21 -19.88 25.94
C PRO A 397 -11.85 -19.19 25.73
N TYR A 398 -11.87 -17.85 25.77
CA TYR A 398 -10.77 -16.93 25.45
C TYR A 398 -9.72 -16.75 26.56
N ILE A 399 -9.69 -17.64 27.56
CA ILE A 399 -8.73 -17.57 28.67
C ILE A 399 -8.22 -18.98 28.94
N SER A 400 -7.21 -19.39 28.20
CA SER A 400 -6.26 -20.37 28.73
C SER A 400 -4.86 -19.90 28.35
N THR A 401 -4.10 -19.52 29.37
CA THR A 401 -2.64 -19.51 29.36
C THR A 401 -2.13 -20.76 28.65
N PRO A 402 -1.11 -20.67 27.79
CA PRO A 402 -0.57 -21.85 27.12
C PRO A 402 -0.06 -22.83 28.17
N THR A 403 -0.69 -24.00 28.30
CA THR A 403 -0.07 -25.14 28.97
C THR A 403 1.03 -25.67 28.07
N ALA A 404 2.24 -25.76 28.61
CA ALA A 404 3.36 -26.40 27.94
C ALA A 404 2.96 -27.81 27.51
N VAL A 405 3.11 -28.10 26.22
CA VAL A 405 3.12 -29.48 25.74
C VAL A 405 4.48 -30.04 26.18
N GLY A 406 4.51 -30.70 27.33
CA GLY A 406 5.72 -31.38 27.80
C GLY A 406 5.78 -32.83 27.29
N PRO A 407 6.79 -33.57 27.78
CA PRO A 407 8.22 -33.31 27.70
C PRO A 407 8.82 -33.63 26.32
#